data_AF-A0A7S2UYD8-F1
#
_entry.id   AF-A0A7S2UYD8-F1
#
_cell.length_a   1.000
_cell.length_b   1.000
_cell.length_c   1.000
_cell.angle_alpha   90.00
_cell.angle_beta   90.00
_cell.angle_gamma   90.00
#
_symmetry.space_group_name_H-M   'P 1'
#
loop_
_entity.id
_entity.type
_entity.pdbx_description
1 polymer ?
#
loop_
_entity_poly.entity_id
_entity_poly.type
_entity_poly.pdbx_seq_one_letter_code
_entity_poly.pdbx_strand_id
1 'polypeptide(L)'
;GEQAYELRPGDLDSFMKLDSAAIEATNLLPDPTHPNKYGSVFGVLNRCRTRMGERLLVRWLRQPLIDLEQIKARQDMVEALSNSAQIRGDLQDGPLKGVPD
;
A
#
# COMPACT_ATOMS: atom_id res chain seq x y z
N GLY A 1 -0.25 9.99 27.42
CA GLY A 1 -0.24 11.02 26.38
C GLY A 1 -1.60 10.99 25.72
N GLU A 2 -2.30 12.12 25.71
CA GLU A 2 -3.65 12.26 25.15
C GLU A 2 -3.63 11.90 23.66
N GLN A 3 -4.43 10.91 23.23
CA GLN A 3 -4.60 10.62 21.81
C GLN A 3 -5.47 11.73 21.22
N ALA A 4 -4.86 12.61 20.42
CA ALA A 4 -5.57 13.60 19.64
C ALA A 4 -6.21 12.90 18.42
N TYR A 5 -7.52 13.02 18.29
CA TYR A 5 -8.27 12.54 17.12
C TYR A 5 -8.66 13.73 16.25
N GLU A 6 -8.56 13.54 14.93
CA GLU A 6 -9.01 14.49 13.93
C GLU A 6 -10.14 13.85 13.11
N LEU A 7 -11.29 14.51 13.04
CA LEU A 7 -12.36 14.11 12.14
C LEU A 7 -12.02 14.58 10.73
N ARG A 8 -11.95 13.65 9.78
CA ARG A 8 -11.79 13.97 8.36
C ARG A 8 -13.03 13.53 7.60
N PRO A 9 -13.68 14.42 6.83
CA PRO A 9 -14.77 14.02 5.96
C PRO A 9 -14.25 13.03 4.91
N GLY A 10 -14.91 11.88 4.83
CA GLY A 10 -14.65 10.89 3.79
C GLY A 10 -15.58 11.11 2.61
N ASP A 11 -15.03 11.12 1.40
CA ASP A 11 -15.81 11.14 0.16
C ASP A 11 -15.66 9.78 -0.54
N LEU A 12 -16.79 9.14 -0.82
CA LEU A 12 -16.85 7.83 -1.46
C LEU A 12 -16.55 7.89 -2.96
N ASP A 13 -16.60 9.08 -3.56
CA ASP A 13 -16.29 9.30 -4.97
C ASP A 13 -14.81 9.65 -5.19
N SER A 14 -14.01 9.77 -4.13
CA SER A 14 -12.58 10.11 -4.21
C SER A 14 -11.68 8.93 -4.62
N PHE A 15 -12.21 7.71 -4.75
CA PHE A 15 -11.47 6.50 -5.08
C PHE A 15 -12.22 5.63 -6.09
N MET A 16 -11.50 4.70 -6.72
CA MET A 16 -12.11 3.72 -7.60
C MET A 16 -13.12 2.86 -6.82
N LYS A 17 -14.34 2.76 -7.35
CA LYS A 17 -15.38 1.89 -6.80
C LYS A 17 -15.05 0.44 -7.17
N LEU A 18 -14.86 -0.38 -6.15
CA LEU A 18 -14.68 -1.82 -6.27
C LEU A 18 -15.86 -2.48 -5.56
N ASP A 19 -16.63 -3.27 -6.31
CA ASP A 19 -17.68 -4.10 -5.72
C ASP A 19 -17.08 -5.40 -5.15
N SER A 20 -17.90 -6.17 -4.42
CA SER A 20 -17.46 -7.43 -3.82
C SER A 20 -16.97 -8.43 -4.86
N ALA A 21 -17.66 -8.51 -6.01
CA ALA A 21 -17.31 -9.42 -7.09
C ALA A 21 -15.94 -9.09 -7.70
N ALA A 22 -15.61 -7.82 -7.94
CA ALA A 22 -14.31 -7.40 -8.44
C ALA A 22 -13.19 -7.66 -7.42
N ILE A 23 -13.45 -7.45 -6.13
CA ILE A 23 -12.47 -7.74 -5.06
C ILE A 23 -12.15 -9.24 -5.01
N GLU A 24 -13.19 -10.09 -5.09
CA GLU A 24 -13.04 -11.55 -5.10
C GLU A 24 -12.33 -12.03 -6.38
N ALA A 25 -12.80 -11.58 -7.55
CA ALA A 25 -12.25 -12.00 -8.84
C ALA A 25 -10.77 -11.64 -9.02
N THR A 26 -10.30 -10.57 -8.37
CA THR A 26 -8.91 -10.11 -8.47
C THR A 26 -8.02 -10.66 -7.35
N ASN A 27 -8.56 -11.36 -6.36
CA ASN A 27 -7.83 -11.82 -5.18
C ASN A 27 -6.97 -10.69 -4.59
N LEU A 28 -7.58 -9.52 -4.35
CA LEU A 28 -6.83 -8.29 -4.04
C LEU A 28 -6.01 -8.41 -2.74
N LEU A 29 -6.57 -9.10 -1.74
CA LEU A 29 -5.97 -9.33 -0.43
C LEU A 29 -5.93 -10.83 -0.10
N PRO A 30 -5.07 -11.27 0.84
CA PRO A 30 -4.95 -12.67 1.19
C PRO A 30 -6.26 -13.24 1.75
N ASP A 31 -6.62 -14.44 1.29
CA ASP A 31 -7.70 -15.22 1.88
C ASP A 31 -7.17 -15.96 3.13
N PRO A 32 -7.75 -15.72 4.32
CA PRO A 32 -7.34 -16.41 5.55
C PRO A 32 -7.63 -17.91 5.54
N THR A 33 -8.56 -18.38 4.70
CA THR A 33 -8.96 -19.79 4.60
C THR A 33 -8.04 -20.59 3.66
N HIS A 34 -7.43 -19.93 2.69
CA HIS A 34 -6.51 -20.51 1.71
C HIS A 34 -5.15 -19.79 1.77
N PRO A 35 -4.31 -20.12 2.78
CA PRO A 35 -3.06 -19.43 3.01
C PRO A 35 -2.05 -19.72 1.90
N ASN A 36 -2.00 -18.85 0.91
CA ASN A 36 -0.93 -18.78 -0.09
C ASN A 36 -0.33 -17.37 -0.09
N LYS A 37 0.95 -17.26 0.29
CA LYS A 37 1.66 -15.98 0.36
C LYS A 37 1.63 -15.20 -0.96
N TYR A 38 1.56 -15.88 -2.10
CA TYR A 38 1.50 -15.25 -3.43
C TYR A 38 0.13 -15.40 -4.09
N GLY A 39 -0.88 -15.85 -3.34
CA GLY A 39 -2.24 -16.07 -3.84
C GLY A 39 -3.08 -14.80 -3.97
N SER A 40 -2.51 -13.63 -3.71
CA SER A 40 -3.20 -12.34 -3.80
C SER A 40 -2.30 -11.25 -4.37
N VAL A 41 -2.90 -10.19 -4.89
CA VAL A 41 -2.17 -9.00 -5.37
C VAL A 41 -1.30 -8.40 -4.27
N PHE A 42 -1.86 -8.26 -3.06
CA PHE A 42 -1.08 -7.86 -1.89
C PHE A 42 0.10 -8.80 -1.62
N GLY A 43 -0.10 -10.11 -1.67
CA GLY A 43 0.94 -11.10 -1.41
C GLY A 43 2.12 -11.02 -2.39
N VAL A 44 1.84 -10.71 -3.66
CA VAL A 44 2.86 -10.52 -4.70
C VAL A 44 3.60 -9.20 -4.51
N LEU A 45 2.87 -8.11 -4.25
CA LEU A 45 3.44 -6.75 -4.18
C LEU A 45 4.08 -6.42 -2.83
N ASN A 46 3.63 -7.03 -1.73
CA ASN A 46 4.10 -6.68 -0.40
C ASN A 46 5.55 -7.12 -0.18
N ARG A 47 6.45 -6.14 -0.26
CA ARG A 47 7.86 -6.22 0.14
C ARG A 47 8.21 -5.14 1.17
N CYS A 48 7.20 -4.63 1.88
CA CYS A 48 7.37 -3.60 2.89
C CYS A 48 8.29 -4.10 4.02
N ARG A 49 9.12 -3.19 4.55
CA ARG A 49 10.04 -3.50 5.66
C ARG A 49 9.42 -3.23 7.04
N THR A 50 8.29 -2.52 7.08
CA THR A 50 7.61 -2.11 8.31
C THR A 50 6.13 -2.46 8.27
N ARG A 51 5.53 -2.72 9.43
CA ARG A 51 4.08 -2.98 9.57
C ARG A 51 3.24 -1.78 9.15
N MET A 52 3.69 -0.56 9.46
CA MET A 52 3.07 0.67 8.97
C MET A 52 3.00 0.69 7.43
N GLY A 53 4.07 0.28 6.76
CA GLY A 53 4.12 0.17 5.31
C GLY A 53 3.14 -0.86 4.75
N GLU A 54 3.02 -2.02 5.39
CA GLU A 54 2.03 -3.05 5.03
C GLU A 54 0.60 -2.52 5.14
N ARG A 55 0.28 -1.81 6.24
CA ARG A 55 -1.04 -1.19 6.44
C ARG A 55 -1.34 -0.13 5.38
N LEU A 56 -0.33 0.67 5.00
CA LEU A 56 -0.47 1.66 3.93
C LEU A 56 -0.72 0.99 2.58
N LEU A 57 0.00 -0.09 2.25
CA LEU A 57 -0.22 -0.84 1.02
C LEU A 57 -1.62 -1.45 0.95
N VAL A 58 -2.10 -2.06 2.04
CA VAL A 58 -3.49 -2.55 2.11
C VAL A 58 -4.49 -1.43 1.85
N ARG A 59 -4.28 -0.25 2.43
CA ARG A 59 -5.13 0.91 2.19
C ARG A 59 -5.11 1.32 0.72
N TRP A 60 -3.94 1.40 0.09
CA TRP A 60 -3.82 1.78 -1.32
C TRP A 60 -4.48 0.79 -2.27
N LEU A 61 -4.41 -0.51 -1.97
CA LEU A 61 -5.11 -1.53 -2.76
C LEU A 61 -6.64 -1.39 -2.61
N ARG A 62 -7.14 -1.18 -1.38
CA ARG A 62 -8.58 -0.99 -1.12
C ARG A 62 -9.14 0.33 -1.63
N GLN A 63 -8.30 1.35 -1.78
CA GLN A 63 -8.67 2.71 -2.19
C GLN A 63 -7.79 3.16 -3.36
N PRO A 64 -7.95 2.59 -4.56
CA PRO A 64 -7.18 3.02 -5.72
C PRO A 64 -7.52 4.47 -6.05
N LEU A 65 -6.49 5.27 -6.33
CA LEU A 65 -6.65 6.66 -6.72
C LEU A 65 -7.31 6.77 -8.10
N ILE A 66 -8.12 7.81 -8.27
CA ILE A 66 -8.68 8.23 -9.57
C ILE A 66 -8.13 9.58 -10.05
N ASP A 67 -7.47 10.31 -9.14
CA ASP A 67 -6.83 11.58 -9.44
C ASP A 67 -5.49 11.36 -10.15
N LEU A 68 -5.36 11.91 -11.35
CA LEU A 68 -4.19 11.70 -12.22
C LEU A 68 -2.89 12.22 -11.60
N GLU A 69 -2.93 13.38 -10.95
CA GLU A 69 -1.72 14.02 -10.42
C GLU A 69 -1.20 13.26 -9.19
N GLN A 70 -2.09 12.76 -8.33
CA GLN A 70 -1.69 11.86 -7.25
C GLN A 70 -1.16 10.52 -7.74
N ILE A 71 -1.70 9.97 -8.84
CA ILE A 71 -1.18 8.75 -9.46
C ILE A 71 0.26 8.99 -9.96
N LYS A 72 0.48 10.06 -10.73
CA LYS A 72 1.81 10.43 -11.23
C LYS A 72 2.80 10.65 -10.10
N ALA A 73 2.43 11.41 -9.07
CA ALA A 73 3.30 11.64 -7.92
C ALA A 73 3.75 10.34 -7.24
N ARG A 74 2.87 9.31 -7.16
CA ARG A 74 3.29 7.98 -6.67
C ARG A 74 4.21 7.27 -7.65
N GLN A 75 3.95 7.36 -8.94
CA GLN A 75 4.78 6.76 -9.99
C GLN A 75 6.18 7.38 -10.04
N ASP A 76 6.29 8.71 -9.90
CA ASP A 76 7.57 9.44 -9.86
C ASP A 76 8.44 8.94 -8.69
N MET A 77 7.83 8.74 -7.51
CA MET A 77 8.54 8.19 -6.35
C MET A 77 9.00 6.75 -6.57
N VAL A 78 8.17 5.93 -7.23
CA VAL A 78 8.55 4.56 -7.60
C VAL A 78 9.70 4.58 -8.62
N GLU A 79 9.63 5.44 -9.64
CA GLU A 79 10.66 5.58 -10.67
C GLU A 79 12.00 6.02 -10.07
N ALA A 80 11.99 7.05 -9.22
CA ALA A 80 13.20 7.52 -8.54
C ALA A 80 13.89 6.40 -7.75
N LEU A 81 13.10 5.57 -7.05
CA LEU A 81 13.62 4.43 -6.27
C LEU A 81 13.93 3.20 -7.13
N SER A 82 13.29 3.01 -8.28
CA SER A 82 13.61 1.91 -9.21
C SER A 82 14.94 2.17 -9.89
N ASN A 83 15.18 3.42 -10.30
CA ASN A 83 16.37 3.85 -11.03
C ASN A 83 17.63 3.95 -10.17
N SER A 84 17.50 3.94 -8.83
CA SER A 84 18.63 3.93 -7.91
C SER A 84 18.60 2.74 -6.96
N ALA A 85 19.24 1.65 -7.39
CA ALA A 85 19.35 0.43 -6.60
C ALA A 85 20.11 0.65 -5.27
N GLN A 86 21.11 1.54 -5.27
CA GLN A 86 21.88 1.89 -4.08
C GLN A 86 21.01 2.57 -3.03
N ILE A 87 20.32 3.66 -3.40
CA ILE A 87 19.43 4.40 -2.47
C ILE A 87 18.34 3.47 -1.92
N ARG A 88 17.76 2.63 -2.78
CA ARG A 88 16.76 1.66 -2.37
C ARG A 88 17.32 0.64 -1.38
N GLY A 89 18.52 0.12 -1.60
CA GLY A 89 19.20 -0.79 -0.69
C GLY A 89 19.48 -0.14 0.67
N ASP A 90 20.09 1.04 0.66
CA ASP A 90 20.43 1.80 1.87
C ASP A 90 19.19 2.10 2.72
N LEU A 91 18.08 2.47 2.08
CA LEU A 91 16.82 2.73 2.77
C LEU A 91 16.23 1.46 3.39
N GLN A 92 16.28 0.33 2.69
CA GLN A 92 15.74 -0.94 3.15
C GLN A 92 16.55 -1.56 4.29
N ASP A 93 17.87 -1.49 4.21
CA ASP A 93 18.77 -2.20 5.12
C ASP A 93 19.19 -1.35 6.33
N GLY A 94 19.04 -0.02 6.25
CA GLY A 94 19.28 0.90 7.36
C GLY A 94 17.99 1.45 7.97
N PRO A 95 17.54 2.65 7.57
CA PRO A 95 16.51 3.42 8.29
C PRO A 95 15.21 2.65 8.51
N LEU A 96 14.68 1.99 7.49
CA LEU A 96 13.36 1.34 7.59
C LEU A 96 13.34 0.13 8.53
N LYS A 97 14.46 -0.59 8.67
CA LYS A 97 14.54 -1.77 9.54
C LYS A 97 14.42 -1.41 11.02
N GLY A 98 14.84 -0.20 11.39
CA GLY A 98 14.79 0.30 12.77
C GLY A 98 13.50 1.02 13.15
N VAL A 99 12.54 1.18 12.22
CA VAL A 99 11.30 1.92 12.48
C VAL A 99 10.34 1.04 13.29
N PRO A 100 9.95 1.45 14.52
CA PRO A 100 8.94 0.74 15.31
C PRO A 100 7.54 0.92 14.70
N ASP A 101 6.59 0.13 15.20
CA ASP A 101 5.18 0.19 14.80
C ASP A 101 4.43 1.37 15.43
#